data_AF-A0A7R9GBL7-F1
#
_entry.id   AF-A0A7R9GBL7-F1
#
_cell.length_a   1.000
_cell.length_b   1.000
_cell.length_c   1.000
_cell.angle_alpha   90.00
_cell.angle_beta   90.00
_cell.angle_gamma   90.00
#
_symmetry.space_group_name_H-M   'P 1'
#
loop_
_entity.id
_entity.type
_entity.pdbx_description
1 polymer ?
#
loop_
_entity_poly.entity_id
_entity_poly.type
_entity_poly.pdbx_seq_one_letter_code
_entity_poly.pdbx_strand_id
1 'polypeptide(L)'
;MGSRYAEAAQQQRSEGASPPESGGNASNQDDNSRRTITLERCESSHKMTSRRTATARSRPPDIGILAVELYVPNLYVDQAELEIYDGEARGKYTNGLGQEEIAFPSDLEDAASMAMTAVDMLMTKHGVDWDMIGLVQVGTETLIDKSKPIKSYLMQLWEARGSRNPDIEGGDCISACYGGVAAVFHVLNWLESTAWDGRFALAVATDVAIYDRGALRPTSGAAAIALLFGPHAPLIVEPGLRTTHSKHTYDSYRPVPESQYPLTFQELADESYYKSMEDCYLRFCKKCEHRGIFSRQTGRHSLYDFDSIVFQCPNVRMVETAFAVMYYADYTRATASEKAAYYPGIRAERPKDGKDLYAKKFVAELTVSTRRLFEKKSLTSVALLKRIGNVHTASVFAGLISVLITTQPEDLISHRIGIFGYGNGMTASMFAIDISEDPDTLNRLLEGIADINARLEGRKKLTPDKFVEMIERREKSSFAAPFRPLDNPSSLRPGTWYLESVDSMHRRVYKQFGKIQRLTFQNAAPFCQSNVWTLLKHREEGSNAEPQ
;
A
#
# COMPACT_ATOMS: atom_id res chain seq x y z
N MET A 1 -7.74 23.10 29.45
CA MET A 1 -9.13 22.62 29.63
C MET A 1 -9.11 21.10 29.76
N GLY A 2 -8.74 20.58 30.92
CA GLY A 2 -8.70 19.14 31.17
C GLY A 2 -9.22 18.86 32.57
N SER A 3 -10.44 18.30 32.66
CA SER A 3 -10.97 17.57 33.84
C SER A 3 -12.45 17.16 33.71
N ARG A 4 -12.97 16.80 32.52
CA ARG A 4 -14.38 16.41 32.39
C ARG A 4 -14.69 15.28 31.41
N TYR A 5 -13.86 14.24 31.26
CA TYR A 5 -14.27 13.07 30.47
C TYR A 5 -13.70 11.74 30.99
N ALA A 6 -13.70 11.52 32.32
CA ALA A 6 -13.20 10.28 32.92
C ALA A 6 -14.26 9.41 33.63
N GLU A 7 -15.57 9.70 33.53
CA GLU A 7 -16.59 9.02 34.37
C GLU A 7 -17.72 8.29 33.62
N ALA A 8 -17.56 7.96 32.31
CA ALA A 8 -18.62 7.28 31.55
C ALA A 8 -18.30 5.84 31.10
N ALA A 9 -17.22 5.22 31.59
CA ALA A 9 -16.76 3.92 31.08
C ALA A 9 -16.90 2.73 32.07
N GLN A 10 -17.69 2.86 33.15
CA GLN A 10 -17.70 1.85 34.22
C GLN A 10 -19.08 1.31 34.65
N GLN A 11 -20.11 1.40 33.81
CA GLN A 11 -21.42 0.77 34.09
C GLN A 11 -22.06 0.14 32.85
N GLN A 12 -21.51 -0.99 32.38
CA GLN A 12 -22.28 -1.97 31.59
C GLN A 12 -21.79 -3.39 31.92
N ARG A 13 -22.13 -3.87 33.12
CA ARG A 13 -22.21 -5.29 33.46
C ARG A 13 -23.28 -5.51 34.51
N SER A 14 -24.52 -5.65 34.06
CA SER A 14 -25.57 -6.50 34.65
C SER A 14 -26.92 -5.99 34.19
N GLU A 15 -27.71 -6.92 33.63
CA GLU A 15 -29.15 -7.08 33.80
C GLU A 15 -29.81 -7.49 32.48
N GLY A 16 -30.13 -8.79 32.42
CA GLY A 16 -31.15 -9.31 31.53
C GLY A 16 -32.52 -9.07 32.12
N ALA A 17 -33.50 -8.80 31.26
CA ALA A 17 -34.90 -8.96 31.58
C ALA A 17 -35.66 -9.26 30.28
N SER A 18 -36.41 -10.37 30.30
CA SER A 18 -37.37 -10.79 29.27
C SER A 18 -38.52 -9.78 29.14
N PRO A 19 -39.15 -9.64 27.97
CA PRO A 19 -40.37 -8.85 27.83
C PRO A 19 -41.62 -9.69 28.14
N PRO A 20 -42.72 -9.08 28.65
CA PRO A 20 -43.97 -9.79 28.90
C PRO A 20 -44.90 -9.78 27.68
N GLU A 21 -45.65 -10.86 27.52
CA GLU A 21 -46.85 -10.94 26.67
C GLU A 21 -48.06 -10.33 27.41
N SER A 22 -48.87 -9.54 26.71
CA SER A 22 -50.34 -9.57 26.83
C SER A 22 -50.98 -8.83 25.66
N GLY A 23 -52.03 -9.44 25.10
CA GLY A 23 -52.63 -9.09 23.81
C GLY A 23 -53.74 -8.04 23.85
N GLY A 24 -54.17 -7.66 22.65
CA GLY A 24 -55.35 -6.86 22.37
C GLY A 24 -55.64 -6.83 20.87
N ASN A 25 -56.65 -7.59 20.45
CA ASN A 25 -57.19 -7.66 19.09
C ASN A 25 -57.76 -6.30 18.63
N ALA A 26 -57.42 -5.88 17.41
CA ALA A 26 -58.34 -5.15 16.53
C ALA A 26 -57.90 -5.31 15.07
N SER A 27 -58.84 -5.79 14.26
CA SER A 27 -58.81 -5.99 12.82
C SER A 27 -58.44 -4.73 12.02
N ASN A 28 -57.59 -4.89 11.00
CA ASN A 28 -57.87 -4.31 9.68
C ASN A 28 -57.06 -4.99 8.58
N GLN A 29 -57.78 -5.32 7.51
CA GLN A 29 -57.28 -5.72 6.20
C GLN A 29 -56.34 -4.62 5.66
N ASP A 30 -55.21 -5.00 5.09
CA ASP A 30 -54.97 -4.79 3.65
C ASP A 30 -53.50 -5.00 3.23
N ASP A 31 -53.43 -5.64 2.06
CA ASP A 31 -52.44 -5.56 1.00
C ASP A 31 -51.01 -6.07 1.20
N ASN A 32 -50.82 -7.31 0.75
CA ASN A 32 -49.56 -8.02 0.65
C ASN A 32 -48.96 -7.81 -0.75
N SER A 33 -48.35 -6.65 -1.02
CA SER A 33 -47.60 -6.43 -2.27
C SER A 33 -46.09 -6.63 -2.06
N ARG A 34 -45.64 -7.88 -2.04
CA ARG A 34 -44.23 -8.21 -2.33
C ARG A 34 -43.96 -7.87 -3.79
N ARG A 35 -43.33 -6.72 -4.06
CA ARG A 35 -42.78 -6.41 -5.38
C ARG A 35 -41.55 -7.28 -5.63
N THR A 36 -41.77 -8.45 -6.21
CA THR A 36 -40.72 -9.23 -6.87
C THR A 36 -40.33 -8.48 -8.14
N ILE A 37 -39.11 -7.96 -8.20
CA ILE A 37 -38.55 -7.41 -9.44
C ILE A 37 -38.17 -8.60 -10.33
N THR A 38 -39.08 -8.98 -11.23
CA THR A 38 -38.76 -9.86 -12.36
C THR A 38 -38.09 -9.02 -13.44
N LEU A 39 -36.82 -9.33 -13.75
CA LEU A 39 -36.14 -8.84 -14.95
C LEU A 39 -36.83 -9.47 -16.18
N GLU A 40 -37.77 -8.75 -16.78
CA GLU A 40 -38.33 -9.14 -18.08
C GLU A 40 -37.26 -9.01 -19.16
N ARG A 41 -37.01 -10.14 -19.86
CA ARG A 41 -36.24 -10.15 -21.11
C ARG A 41 -37.05 -9.39 -22.16
N CYS A 42 -36.57 -8.22 -22.55
CA CYS A 42 -37.08 -7.49 -23.70
C CYS A 42 -36.58 -8.16 -24.98
N GLU A 43 -37.39 -9.02 -25.58
CA GLU A 43 -37.20 -9.46 -26.96
C GLU A 43 -37.80 -8.40 -27.89
N SER A 44 -36.96 -7.46 -28.35
CA SER A 44 -37.29 -6.57 -29.47
C SER A 44 -36.38 -6.88 -30.64
N SER A 45 -36.97 -7.40 -31.70
CA SER A 45 -36.36 -7.61 -33.00
C SER A 45 -36.12 -6.25 -33.68
N HIS A 46 -34.92 -5.71 -33.52
CA HIS A 46 -34.44 -4.59 -34.32
C HIS A 46 -33.29 -5.06 -35.20
N LYS A 47 -33.48 -4.94 -36.53
CA LYS A 47 -32.45 -5.14 -37.54
C LYS A 47 -31.31 -4.16 -37.27
N MET A 48 -30.27 -4.66 -36.60
CA MET A 48 -29.05 -3.92 -36.32
C MET A 48 -28.26 -3.82 -37.63
N THR A 49 -28.30 -2.65 -38.25
CA THR A 49 -27.34 -2.28 -39.31
C THR A 49 -25.93 -2.51 -38.78
N SER A 50 -25.14 -3.29 -39.52
CA SER A 50 -23.75 -3.65 -39.26
C SER A 50 -22.96 -2.48 -38.65
N ARG A 51 -22.80 -2.50 -37.32
CA ARG A 51 -21.68 -1.79 -36.69
C ARG A 51 -20.43 -2.54 -37.12
N ARG A 52 -19.51 -1.85 -37.79
CA ARG A 52 -18.12 -2.30 -37.96
C ARG A 52 -17.69 -2.99 -36.69
N THR A 53 -17.43 -4.29 -36.78
CA THR A 53 -16.79 -5.08 -35.72
C THR A 53 -15.42 -4.46 -35.50
N ALA A 54 -15.32 -3.52 -34.56
CA ALA A 54 -14.05 -3.19 -33.96
C ALA A 54 -13.53 -4.53 -33.43
N THR A 55 -12.39 -4.99 -33.99
CA THR A 55 -11.67 -6.13 -33.45
C THR A 55 -11.53 -5.89 -31.95
N ALA A 56 -12.02 -6.84 -31.14
CA ALA A 56 -11.87 -6.74 -29.70
C ALA A 56 -10.37 -6.60 -29.41
N ARG A 57 -9.95 -5.42 -28.94
CA ARG A 57 -8.55 -5.19 -28.56
C ARG A 57 -8.18 -6.30 -27.56
N SER A 58 -7.17 -7.10 -27.91
CA SER A 58 -6.64 -8.11 -26.99
C SER A 58 -6.15 -7.40 -25.74
N ARG A 59 -6.32 -8.04 -24.58
CA ARG A 59 -5.79 -7.54 -23.31
C ARG A 59 -4.29 -7.27 -23.47
N PRO A 60 -3.76 -6.12 -23.03
CA PRO A 60 -2.33 -5.87 -23.08
C PRO A 60 -1.58 -6.96 -22.29
N PRO A 61 -0.50 -7.54 -22.84
CA PRO A 61 0.29 -8.52 -22.12
C PRO A 61 1.10 -7.87 -20.99
N ASP A 62 1.39 -8.65 -19.96
CA ASP A 62 2.41 -8.33 -18.94
C ASP A 62 2.23 -6.95 -18.30
N ILE A 63 0.99 -6.61 -17.94
CA ILE A 63 0.65 -5.35 -17.27
C ILE A 63 1.23 -5.37 -15.86
N GLY A 64 2.01 -4.35 -15.54
CA GLY A 64 2.65 -4.25 -14.24
C GLY A 64 3.44 -2.97 -14.04
N ILE A 65 4.36 -2.99 -13.09
CA ILE A 65 5.19 -1.85 -12.69
C ILE A 65 6.42 -1.77 -13.61
N LEU A 66 6.50 -0.67 -14.38
CA LEU A 66 7.60 -0.33 -15.28
C LEU A 66 8.75 0.38 -14.56
N ALA A 67 8.42 1.21 -13.57
CA ALA A 67 9.36 1.99 -12.79
C ALA A 67 8.76 2.31 -11.42
N VAL A 68 9.63 2.51 -10.43
CA VAL A 68 9.25 2.81 -9.05
C VAL A 68 10.20 3.86 -8.50
N GLU A 69 9.69 4.78 -7.70
CA GLU A 69 10.50 5.77 -7.00
C GLU A 69 9.99 5.92 -5.56
N LEU A 70 10.93 5.97 -4.61
CA LEU A 70 10.66 6.23 -3.20
C LEU A 70 11.18 7.61 -2.83
N TYR A 71 10.34 8.41 -2.18
CA TYR A 71 10.73 9.61 -1.45
C TYR A 71 10.60 9.39 0.05
N VAL A 72 11.68 9.66 0.79
CA VAL A 72 11.70 9.67 2.27
C VAL A 72 12.21 11.05 2.70
N PRO A 73 11.58 11.70 3.69
CA PRO A 73 12.09 12.95 4.25
C PRO A 73 13.55 12.85 4.72
N ASN A 74 14.25 13.98 4.72
CA ASN A 74 15.68 14.04 5.02
C ASN A 74 15.99 13.94 6.53
N LEU A 75 14.99 13.83 7.40
CA LEU A 75 15.16 13.80 8.85
C LEU A 75 14.79 12.43 9.41
N TYR A 76 15.52 12.00 10.44
CA TYR A 76 15.14 10.83 11.22
C TYR A 76 15.51 10.96 12.69
N VAL A 77 14.86 10.17 13.54
CA VAL A 77 15.21 9.98 14.96
C VAL A 77 15.52 8.51 15.18
N ASP A 78 16.52 8.23 16.02
CA ASP A 78 16.94 6.87 16.37
C ASP A 78 16.02 6.29 17.46
N GLN A 79 15.59 5.04 17.26
CA GLN A 79 14.64 4.38 18.17
C GLN A 79 15.26 4.02 19.52
N ALA A 80 16.55 3.68 19.58
CA ALA A 80 17.22 3.39 20.85
C ALA A 80 17.40 4.68 21.68
N GLU A 81 17.67 5.81 21.02
CA GLU A 81 17.67 7.12 21.68
C GLU A 81 16.27 7.52 22.14
N LEU A 82 15.24 7.21 21.35
CA LEU A 82 13.84 7.48 21.73
C LEU A 82 13.39 6.61 22.92
N GLU A 83 13.81 5.34 23.02
CA GLU A 83 13.57 4.49 24.20
C GLU A 83 14.07 5.17 25.48
N ILE A 84 15.28 5.72 25.45
CA ILE A 84 15.89 6.42 26.59
C ILE A 84 15.10 7.69 26.91
N TYR A 85 14.76 8.49 25.90
CA TYR A 85 14.01 9.73 26.06
C TYR A 85 12.61 9.52 26.66
N ASP A 86 11.89 8.50 26.19
CA ASP A 86 10.55 8.18 26.67
C ASP A 86 10.56 7.45 28.02
N GLY A 87 11.74 7.10 28.55
CA GLY A 87 11.90 6.40 29.83
C GLY A 87 11.51 4.92 29.77
N GLU A 88 11.65 4.31 28.60
CA GLU A 88 11.26 2.93 28.33
C GLU A 88 12.41 1.94 28.49
N ALA A 89 12.06 0.66 28.66
CA ALA A 89 13.06 -0.40 28.74
C ALA A 89 13.82 -0.54 27.41
N ARG A 90 15.14 -0.71 27.49
CA ARG A 90 16.00 -0.98 26.33
C ARG A 90 15.45 -2.16 25.54
N GLY A 91 15.31 -1.99 24.23
CA GLY A 91 14.76 -3.02 23.35
C GLY A 91 13.25 -2.94 23.13
N LYS A 92 12.51 -2.07 23.83
CA LYS A 92 11.04 -1.99 23.66
C LYS A 92 10.65 -1.63 22.24
N TYR A 93 11.36 -0.71 21.59
CA TYR A 93 11.10 -0.28 20.22
C TYR A 93 11.96 -1.07 19.24
N THR A 94 13.26 -1.18 19.54
CA THR A 94 14.24 -1.84 18.66
C THR A 94 14.04 -3.35 18.50
N ASN A 95 13.67 -4.05 19.57
CA ASN A 95 13.39 -5.50 19.52
C ASN A 95 11.88 -5.79 19.58
N GLY A 96 11.15 -5.04 20.41
CA GLY A 96 9.72 -5.24 20.64
C GLY A 96 8.88 -4.90 19.41
N LEU A 97 9.16 -3.76 18.76
CA LEU A 97 8.54 -3.38 17.49
C LEU A 97 9.39 -3.78 16.28
N GLY A 98 10.70 -3.97 16.49
CA GLY A 98 11.65 -4.26 15.41
C GLY A 98 12.04 -3.03 14.60
N GLN A 99 11.93 -1.83 15.17
CA GLN A 99 12.17 -0.55 14.48
C GLN A 99 13.53 0.06 14.88
N GLU A 100 14.26 0.62 13.92
CA GLU A 100 15.58 1.23 14.14
C GLU A 100 15.52 2.76 14.07
N GLU A 101 14.79 3.29 13.10
CA GLU A 101 14.73 4.73 12.84
C GLU A 101 13.31 5.14 12.43
N ILE A 102 12.92 6.38 12.75
CA ILE A 102 11.66 7.00 12.31
C ILE A 102 12.02 8.11 11.35
N ALA A 103 11.57 8.03 10.09
CA ALA A 103 11.65 9.14 9.15
C ALA A 103 10.46 10.08 9.34
N PHE A 104 10.69 11.40 9.36
CA PHE A 104 9.62 12.37 9.52
C PHE A 104 9.89 13.67 8.76
N PRO A 105 8.84 14.34 8.24
CA PRO A 105 8.97 15.60 7.53
C PRO A 105 9.25 16.77 8.47
N SER A 106 9.88 17.80 7.91
CA SER A 106 9.88 19.15 8.47
C SER A 106 8.53 19.86 8.30
N ASP A 107 8.42 21.13 8.72
CA ASP A 107 7.23 21.93 8.42
C ASP A 107 7.17 22.42 6.96
N LEU A 108 8.22 22.17 6.19
CA LEU A 108 8.29 22.38 4.74
C LEU A 108 7.60 21.27 3.94
N GLU A 109 7.26 20.14 4.54
CA GLU A 109 6.82 18.95 3.83
C GLU A 109 5.45 18.43 4.30
N ASP A 110 4.59 18.10 3.33
CA ASP A 110 3.30 17.47 3.55
C ASP A 110 3.07 16.32 2.55
N ALA A 111 1.94 15.61 2.67
CA ALA A 111 1.65 14.47 1.81
C ALA A 111 1.63 14.84 0.32
N ALA A 112 1.21 16.06 -0.04
CA ALA A 112 1.22 16.51 -1.42
C ALA A 112 2.64 16.83 -1.89
N SER A 113 3.46 17.54 -1.11
CA SER A 113 4.83 17.86 -1.50
C SER A 113 5.71 16.60 -1.63
N MET A 114 5.52 15.61 -0.76
CA MET A 114 6.20 14.31 -0.88
C MET A 114 5.76 13.55 -2.14
N ALA A 115 4.45 13.53 -2.44
CA ALA A 115 3.93 12.92 -3.66
C ALA A 115 4.45 13.62 -4.92
N MET A 116 4.46 14.96 -4.92
CA MET A 116 5.03 15.77 -6.01
C MET A 116 6.50 15.41 -6.23
N THR A 117 7.26 15.27 -5.15
CA THR A 117 8.68 14.90 -5.21
C THR A 117 8.87 13.50 -5.79
N ALA A 118 8.14 12.49 -5.31
CA ALA A 118 8.26 11.12 -5.80
C ALA A 118 7.91 11.02 -7.30
N VAL A 119 6.83 11.67 -7.75
CA VAL A 119 6.42 11.67 -9.16
C VAL A 119 7.44 12.38 -10.04
N ASP A 120 7.88 13.58 -9.68
CA ASP A 120 8.83 14.36 -10.46
C ASP A 120 10.20 13.65 -10.56
N MET A 121 10.65 13.01 -9.47
CA MET A 121 11.84 12.16 -9.46
C MET A 121 11.69 10.96 -10.39
N LEU A 122 10.58 10.21 -10.31
CA LEU A 122 10.33 9.06 -11.18
C LEU A 122 10.37 9.48 -12.65
N MET A 123 9.57 10.48 -13.02
CA MET A 123 9.45 10.95 -14.40
C MET A 123 10.80 11.44 -14.94
N THR A 124 11.54 12.21 -14.13
CA THR A 124 12.84 12.77 -14.52
C THR A 124 13.91 11.70 -14.65
N LYS A 125 14.05 10.81 -13.66
CA LYS A 125 15.06 9.74 -13.68
C LYS A 125 14.85 8.84 -14.87
N HIS A 126 13.63 8.39 -15.11
CA HIS A 126 13.30 7.46 -16.20
C HIS A 126 13.09 8.14 -17.57
N GLY A 127 13.15 9.47 -17.64
CA GLY A 127 12.96 10.23 -18.88
C GLY A 127 11.59 9.98 -19.52
N VAL A 128 10.55 9.82 -18.70
CA VAL A 128 9.18 9.59 -19.16
C VAL A 128 8.62 10.90 -19.67
N ASP A 129 8.03 10.87 -20.86
CA ASP A 129 7.30 12.02 -21.39
C ASP A 129 6.06 12.29 -20.53
N TRP A 130 5.86 13.55 -20.12
CA TRP A 130 4.71 13.95 -19.32
C TRP A 130 3.39 13.77 -20.09
N ASP A 131 3.41 13.92 -21.41
CA ASP A 131 2.22 13.72 -22.26
C ASP A 131 1.86 12.23 -22.42
N MET A 132 2.75 11.32 -22.01
CA MET A 132 2.55 9.87 -22.04
C MET A 132 1.83 9.31 -20.82
N ILE A 133 1.33 10.15 -19.90
CA ILE A 133 0.52 9.73 -18.76
C ILE A 133 -0.95 9.98 -19.04
N GLY A 134 -1.78 8.95 -18.95
CA GLY A 134 -3.24 9.01 -19.14
C GLY A 134 -4.06 8.91 -17.85
N LEU A 135 -3.46 8.40 -16.76
CA LEU A 135 -4.12 8.27 -15.47
C LEU A 135 -3.14 8.47 -14.31
N VAL A 136 -3.59 9.20 -13.28
CA VAL A 136 -2.88 9.34 -12.00
C VAL A 136 -3.85 9.06 -10.87
N GLN A 137 -3.59 8.02 -10.09
CA GLN A 137 -4.38 7.66 -8.91
C GLN A 137 -3.52 7.76 -7.65
N VAL A 138 -4.00 8.47 -6.63
CA VAL A 138 -3.29 8.66 -5.37
C VAL A 138 -3.95 7.85 -4.26
N GLY A 139 -3.21 7.05 -3.52
CA GLY A 139 -3.61 6.47 -2.25
C GLY A 139 -3.03 7.30 -1.10
N THR A 140 -3.88 7.69 -0.15
CA THR A 140 -3.44 8.38 1.07
C THR A 140 -4.49 8.23 2.16
N GLU A 141 -4.07 8.33 3.42
CA GLU A 141 -4.96 8.64 4.54
C GLU A 141 -4.61 9.98 5.21
N THR A 142 -3.59 10.68 4.72
CA THR A 142 -3.13 11.99 5.20
C THR A 142 -3.84 13.11 4.45
N LEU A 143 -5.04 13.46 4.94
CA LEU A 143 -5.88 14.49 4.31
C LEU A 143 -5.35 15.90 4.60
N ILE A 144 -5.05 16.64 3.54
CA ILE A 144 -4.77 18.09 3.60
C ILE A 144 -6.00 18.94 3.21
N ASP A 145 -7.00 18.31 2.59
CA ASP A 145 -8.30 18.87 2.22
C ASP A 145 -9.34 17.73 2.22
N LYS A 146 -10.60 18.03 2.55
CA LYS A 146 -11.68 17.02 2.64
C LYS A 146 -12.34 16.72 1.30
N SER A 147 -12.11 17.55 0.28
CA SER A 147 -12.73 17.45 -1.03
C SER A 147 -11.72 17.54 -2.18
N LYS A 148 -10.73 18.43 -2.09
CA LYS A 148 -9.72 18.61 -3.14
C LYS A 148 -8.68 17.48 -3.06
N PRO A 149 -8.54 16.63 -4.09
CA PRO A 149 -7.61 15.49 -4.05
C PRO A 149 -6.15 15.93 -4.20
N ILE A 150 -5.22 15.19 -3.58
CA ILE A 150 -3.76 15.29 -3.80
C ILE A 150 -3.45 15.17 -5.30
N LYS A 151 -4.16 14.31 -6.04
CA LYS A 151 -4.04 14.20 -7.50
C LYS A 151 -4.10 15.56 -8.20
N SER A 152 -4.97 16.47 -7.76
CA SER A 152 -5.10 17.80 -8.36
C SER A 152 -3.92 18.73 -8.06
N TYR A 153 -3.18 18.51 -6.96
CA TYR A 153 -1.93 19.21 -6.70
C TYR A 153 -0.81 18.70 -7.61
N LEU A 154 -0.77 17.39 -7.89
CA LEU A 154 0.20 16.78 -8.82
C LEU A 154 0.10 17.35 -10.25
N MET A 155 -1.08 17.81 -10.67
CA MET A 155 -1.25 18.41 -12.02
C MET A 155 -0.39 19.66 -12.25
N GLN A 156 0.03 20.35 -11.18
CA GLN A 156 0.99 21.45 -11.29
C GLN A 156 2.35 21.01 -11.85
N LEU A 157 2.72 19.73 -11.72
CA LEU A 157 3.97 19.21 -12.28
C LEU A 157 3.96 19.22 -13.81
N TRP A 158 2.82 18.89 -14.44
CA TRP A 158 2.69 18.92 -15.90
C TRP A 158 2.90 20.35 -16.42
N GLU A 159 2.24 21.33 -15.79
CA GLU A 159 2.41 22.74 -16.12
C GLU A 159 3.86 23.21 -15.91
N ALA A 160 4.47 22.87 -14.77
CA ALA A 160 5.85 23.23 -14.43
C ALA A 160 6.88 22.60 -15.39
N ARG A 161 6.53 21.49 -16.04
CA ARG A 161 7.37 20.77 -17.00
C ARG A 161 7.00 21.07 -18.46
N GLY A 162 6.09 22.01 -18.68
CA GLY A 162 5.73 22.53 -20.01
C GLY A 162 4.71 21.69 -20.79
N SER A 163 4.17 20.63 -20.19
CA SER A 163 3.06 19.88 -20.77
C SER A 163 1.78 20.70 -20.67
N ARG A 164 0.95 20.61 -21.72
CA ARG A 164 -0.39 21.21 -21.75
C ARG A 164 -1.50 20.16 -21.72
N ASN A 165 -1.17 18.90 -21.48
CA ASN A 165 -2.12 17.79 -21.50
C ASN A 165 -3.04 17.87 -20.26
N PRO A 166 -4.33 18.25 -20.39
CA PRO A 166 -5.26 18.27 -19.27
C PRO A 166 -6.01 16.94 -19.13
N ASP A 167 -5.88 16.04 -20.10
CA ASP A 167 -6.67 14.82 -20.24
C ASP A 167 -5.96 13.66 -19.51
N ILE A 168 -6.07 13.69 -18.19
CA ILE A 168 -5.47 12.70 -17.29
C ILE A 168 -6.52 12.27 -16.27
N GLU A 169 -6.97 11.02 -16.35
CA GLU A 169 -7.95 10.43 -15.43
C GLU A 169 -7.40 10.27 -13.99
N GLY A 170 -8.30 9.89 -13.08
CA GLY A 170 -7.98 9.49 -11.71
C GLY A 170 -8.21 10.58 -10.64
N GLY A 171 -8.05 10.16 -9.39
CA GLY A 171 -8.29 10.96 -8.19
C GLY A 171 -7.57 10.37 -6.97
N ASP A 172 -8.18 10.50 -5.79
CA ASP A 172 -7.64 9.94 -4.54
C ASP A 172 -8.47 8.72 -4.07
N CYS A 173 -7.79 7.73 -3.52
CA CYS A 173 -8.33 6.58 -2.81
C CYS A 173 -8.01 6.70 -1.31
N ILE A 174 -9.04 6.82 -0.49
CA ILE A 174 -8.91 6.94 0.97
C ILE A 174 -9.52 5.70 1.63
N SER A 175 -8.67 4.88 2.25
CA SER A 175 -9.11 3.70 3.00
C SER A 175 -8.02 3.27 3.99
N ALA A 176 -7.67 4.13 4.96
CA ALA A 176 -6.50 3.95 5.82
C ALA A 176 -5.26 3.55 4.97
N CYS A 177 -4.43 2.65 5.48
CA CYS A 177 -3.25 2.16 4.78
C CYS A 177 -3.57 1.37 3.48
N TYR A 178 -4.83 1.01 3.22
CA TYR A 178 -5.22 0.28 2.00
C TYR A 178 -5.30 1.18 0.76
N GLY A 179 -5.36 2.51 0.94
CA GLY A 179 -5.53 3.47 -0.17
C GLY A 179 -4.53 3.30 -1.32
N GLY A 180 -3.28 2.94 -1.02
CA GLY A 180 -2.26 2.67 -2.03
C GLY A 180 -2.53 1.43 -2.88
N VAL A 181 -3.00 0.34 -2.26
CA VAL A 181 -3.41 -0.88 -2.98
C VAL A 181 -4.66 -0.63 -3.83
N ALA A 182 -5.61 0.14 -3.29
CA ALA A 182 -6.77 0.58 -4.07
C ALA A 182 -6.34 1.38 -5.32
N ALA A 183 -5.38 2.30 -5.17
CA ALA A 183 -4.86 3.08 -6.29
C ALA A 183 -4.20 2.18 -7.37
N VAL A 184 -3.40 1.20 -6.97
CA VAL A 184 -2.83 0.20 -7.89
C VAL A 184 -3.93 -0.59 -8.61
N PHE A 185 -4.97 -1.04 -7.90
CA PHE A 185 -6.06 -1.77 -8.55
C PHE A 185 -6.85 -0.91 -9.52
N HIS A 186 -7.05 0.38 -9.24
CA HIS A 186 -7.65 1.32 -10.19
C HIS A 186 -6.80 1.46 -11.46
N VAL A 187 -5.49 1.63 -11.32
CA VAL A 187 -4.54 1.70 -12.44
C VAL A 187 -4.61 0.44 -13.30
N LEU A 188 -4.53 -0.74 -12.68
CA LEU A 188 -4.58 -2.02 -13.40
C LEU A 188 -5.91 -2.20 -14.12
N ASN A 189 -7.03 -1.84 -13.47
CA ASN A 189 -8.35 -1.95 -14.08
C ASN A 189 -8.49 -0.99 -15.28
N TRP A 190 -7.93 0.22 -15.21
CA TRP A 190 -7.93 1.16 -16.33
C TRP A 190 -7.11 0.62 -17.51
N LEU A 191 -5.89 0.14 -17.27
CA LEU A 191 -5.01 -0.46 -18.29
C LEU A 191 -5.63 -1.68 -18.98
N GLU A 192 -6.46 -2.45 -18.26
CA GLU A 192 -7.17 -3.62 -18.80
C GLU A 192 -8.53 -3.27 -19.45
N SER A 193 -8.98 -2.01 -19.36
CA SER A 193 -10.31 -1.60 -19.80
C SER A 193 -10.37 -1.16 -21.26
N THR A 194 -11.59 -1.02 -21.77
CA THR A 194 -11.84 -0.37 -23.07
C THR A 194 -11.60 1.13 -23.05
N ALA A 195 -11.42 1.75 -21.88
CA ALA A 195 -11.07 3.16 -21.74
C ALA A 195 -9.55 3.41 -21.89
N TRP A 196 -8.72 2.36 -21.89
CA TRP A 196 -7.29 2.52 -22.07
C TRP A 196 -6.95 3.12 -23.45
N ASP A 197 -6.21 4.22 -23.42
CA ASP A 197 -5.85 5.03 -24.58
C ASP A 197 -4.42 4.77 -25.11
N GLY A 198 -3.69 3.82 -24.51
CA GLY A 198 -2.31 3.49 -24.87
C GLY A 198 -1.22 4.29 -24.11
N ARG A 199 -1.61 5.17 -23.19
CA ARG A 199 -0.68 5.89 -22.30
C ARG A 199 -0.37 5.08 -21.03
N PHE A 200 0.68 5.48 -20.32
CA PHE A 200 1.02 4.92 -19.01
C PHE A 200 0.10 5.45 -17.91
N ALA A 201 0.10 4.77 -16.78
CA ALA A 201 -0.62 5.17 -15.58
C ALA A 201 0.32 5.29 -14.38
N LEU A 202 0.02 6.19 -13.46
CA LEU A 202 0.74 6.36 -12.20
C LEU A 202 -0.17 5.97 -11.03
N ALA A 203 0.32 5.09 -10.16
CA ALA A 203 -0.18 4.98 -8.79
C ALA A 203 0.79 5.70 -7.86
N VAL A 204 0.28 6.53 -6.96
CA VAL A 204 1.09 7.25 -5.97
C VAL A 204 0.56 6.94 -4.58
N ALA A 205 1.42 6.52 -3.65
CA ALA A 205 1.05 6.32 -2.26
C ALA A 205 1.83 7.32 -1.40
N THR A 206 1.18 8.09 -0.54
CA THR A 206 1.83 9.16 0.23
C THR A 206 1.18 9.34 1.59
N ASP A 207 1.97 9.35 2.66
CA ASP A 207 1.45 9.59 4.00
C ASP A 207 2.49 10.16 4.95
N VAL A 208 1.98 10.92 5.93
CA VAL A 208 2.71 11.34 7.12
C VAL A 208 2.04 10.68 8.33
N ALA A 209 2.60 9.57 8.76
CA ALA A 209 2.14 8.81 9.92
C ALA A 209 2.82 9.33 11.18
N ILE A 210 2.22 10.30 11.85
CA ILE A 210 2.73 10.83 13.11
C ILE A 210 1.67 10.65 14.20
N TYR A 211 2.11 10.25 15.39
CA TYR A 211 1.24 9.99 16.54
C TYR A 211 1.64 10.82 17.75
N ASP A 212 0.66 11.11 18.60
CA ASP A 212 0.85 11.75 19.91
C ASP A 212 1.71 10.88 20.84
N ARG A 213 2.12 11.44 21.98
CA ARG A 213 2.80 10.74 23.05
C ARG A 213 2.05 9.47 23.44
N GLY A 214 2.77 8.35 23.44
CA GLY A 214 2.23 7.07 23.85
C GLY A 214 2.79 5.93 23.00
N ALA A 215 2.14 4.77 23.09
CA ALA A 215 2.62 3.53 22.50
C ALA A 215 2.74 3.54 20.97
N LEU A 216 2.02 4.44 20.29
CA LEU A 216 2.01 4.54 18.82
C LEU A 216 3.09 5.46 18.26
N ARG A 217 3.60 6.44 19.03
CA ARG A 217 4.65 7.37 18.57
C ARG A 217 5.87 6.65 17.98
N PRO A 218 6.39 5.56 18.57
CA PRO A 218 7.53 4.83 18.02
C PRO A 218 7.22 4.11 16.70
N THR A 219 5.96 4.03 16.28
CA THR A 219 5.58 3.46 14.98
C THR A 219 5.44 4.51 13.88
N SER A 220 5.68 5.79 14.18
CA SER A 220 5.58 6.89 13.21
C SER A 220 6.50 6.66 12.01
N GLY A 221 6.20 7.34 10.90
CA GLY A 221 7.00 7.33 9.69
C GLY A 221 6.42 8.27 8.62
N ALA A 222 7.17 8.54 7.57
CA ALA A 222 6.67 9.29 6.42
C ALA A 222 7.42 8.93 5.15
N ALA A 223 6.67 8.76 4.07
CA ALA A 223 7.23 8.58 2.73
C ALA A 223 6.16 8.82 1.66
N ALA A 224 6.62 8.96 0.42
CA ALA A 224 5.79 8.80 -0.75
C ALA A 224 6.45 7.84 -1.75
N ILE A 225 5.64 7.06 -2.46
CA ILE A 225 6.07 6.17 -3.53
C ILE A 225 5.27 6.47 -4.78
N ALA A 226 5.96 6.59 -5.91
CA ALA A 226 5.35 6.64 -7.23
C ALA A 226 5.65 5.32 -7.98
N LEU A 227 4.64 4.78 -8.65
CA LEU A 227 4.71 3.55 -9.43
C LEU A 227 4.18 3.83 -10.84
N LEU A 228 5.01 3.65 -11.85
CA LEU A 228 4.62 3.75 -13.25
C LEU A 228 4.16 2.39 -13.76
N PHE A 229 2.99 2.34 -14.37
CA PHE A 229 2.40 1.11 -14.91
C PHE A 229 2.20 1.16 -16.42
N GLY A 230 2.33 0.00 -17.04
CA GLY A 230 2.03 -0.24 -18.46
C GLY A 230 2.24 -1.71 -18.83
N PRO A 231 2.06 -2.06 -20.12
CA PRO A 231 2.36 -3.39 -20.63
C PRO A 231 3.87 -3.67 -20.67
N HIS A 232 4.25 -4.94 -20.78
CA HIS A 232 5.65 -5.38 -20.84
C HIS A 232 6.49 -4.93 -19.63
N ALA A 233 5.88 -5.02 -18.44
CA ALA A 233 6.52 -4.61 -17.21
C ALA A 233 7.52 -5.66 -16.70
N PRO A 234 8.65 -5.25 -16.11
CA PRO A 234 9.54 -6.15 -15.39
C PRO A 234 8.90 -6.74 -14.13
N LEU A 235 7.92 -6.05 -13.52
CA LEU A 235 7.18 -6.51 -12.34
C LEU A 235 5.72 -6.68 -12.72
N ILE A 236 5.35 -7.88 -13.17
CA ILE A 236 4.04 -8.20 -13.74
C ILE A 236 3.06 -8.49 -12.62
N VAL A 237 1.91 -7.80 -12.58
CA VAL A 237 0.88 -8.12 -11.59
C VAL A 237 0.04 -9.29 -12.09
N GLU A 238 -0.03 -10.37 -11.32
CA GLU A 238 -0.65 -11.60 -11.80
C GLU A 238 -2.13 -11.42 -12.18
N PRO A 239 -2.47 -11.64 -13.46
CA PRO A 239 -3.77 -11.30 -14.02
C PRO A 239 -4.86 -12.14 -13.38
N GLY A 240 -5.86 -11.50 -12.75
CA GLY A 240 -7.00 -12.20 -12.15
C GLY A 240 -6.73 -12.89 -10.81
N LEU A 241 -5.52 -12.79 -10.24
CA LEU A 241 -5.20 -13.31 -8.89
C LEU A 241 -5.19 -12.19 -7.84
N ARG A 242 -6.39 -11.76 -7.48
CA ARG A 242 -6.64 -10.86 -6.34
C ARG A 242 -7.71 -11.47 -5.46
N THR A 243 -7.53 -11.38 -4.15
CA THR A 243 -8.52 -11.75 -3.13
C THR A 243 -8.62 -10.64 -2.11
N THR A 244 -9.82 -10.39 -1.60
CA THR A 244 -10.12 -9.22 -0.77
C THR A 244 -10.99 -9.63 0.41
N HIS A 245 -10.72 -9.05 1.56
CA HIS A 245 -11.53 -9.10 2.77
C HIS A 245 -11.89 -7.68 3.18
N SER A 246 -13.17 -7.37 3.24
CA SER A 246 -13.67 -6.10 3.78
C SER A 246 -14.69 -6.38 4.86
N LYS A 247 -14.60 -5.64 5.95
CA LYS A 247 -15.53 -5.76 7.09
C LYS A 247 -15.61 -4.45 7.82
N HIS A 248 -16.82 -4.03 8.21
CA HIS A 248 -16.97 -2.88 9.11
C HIS A 248 -16.36 -3.19 10.49
N THR A 249 -15.45 -2.34 10.94
CA THR A 249 -14.84 -2.39 12.28
C THR A 249 -14.41 -0.98 12.72
N TYR A 250 -14.27 -0.79 14.04
CA TYR A 250 -13.74 0.42 14.67
C TYR A 250 -12.41 0.12 15.35
N ASP A 251 -11.49 -0.49 14.59
CA ASP A 251 -10.18 -0.89 15.06
C ASP A 251 -9.19 0.28 15.11
N SER A 252 -9.10 1.07 14.04
CA SER A 252 -8.42 2.37 14.02
C SER A 252 -9.06 3.31 13.00
N TYR A 253 -9.35 4.55 13.39
CA TYR A 253 -10.07 5.52 12.56
C TYR A 253 -9.82 6.97 13.02
N ARG A 254 -10.05 7.95 12.13
CA ARG A 254 -9.83 9.40 12.39
C ARG A 254 -11.16 10.18 12.34
N PRO A 255 -11.99 10.14 13.39
CA PRO A 255 -13.29 10.80 13.38
C PRO A 255 -13.24 12.28 13.76
N VAL A 256 -12.14 12.76 14.34
CA VAL A 256 -11.99 14.12 14.86
C VAL A 256 -11.31 14.99 13.78
N PRO A 257 -12.01 15.94 13.14
CA PRO A 257 -11.46 16.69 12.01
C PRO A 257 -10.24 17.56 12.37
N GLU A 258 -10.17 18.05 13.61
CA GLU A 258 -9.12 18.94 14.12
C GLU A 258 -7.89 18.18 14.67
N SER A 259 -7.90 16.84 14.58
CA SER A 259 -6.79 15.99 15.03
C SER A 259 -6.20 15.21 13.85
N GLN A 260 -4.86 15.10 13.83
CA GLN A 260 -4.18 14.19 12.91
C GLN A 260 -4.11 12.75 13.44
N TYR A 261 -4.44 12.55 14.71
CA TYR A 261 -4.25 11.27 15.39
C TYR A 261 -5.47 10.36 15.26
N PRO A 262 -5.26 9.08 14.91
CA PRO A 262 -6.35 8.12 14.94
C PRO A 262 -6.73 7.76 16.37
N LEU A 263 -8.00 7.43 16.56
CA LEU A 263 -8.47 6.65 17.69
C LEU A 263 -8.24 5.17 17.36
N THR A 264 -7.47 4.47 18.20
CA THR A 264 -7.04 3.09 17.94
C THR A 264 -7.35 2.19 19.13
N PHE A 265 -8.05 1.09 18.85
CA PHE A 265 -8.26 -0.02 19.77
C PHE A 265 -7.29 -1.15 19.41
N GLN A 266 -6.10 -1.13 20.02
CA GLN A 266 -4.95 -1.94 19.58
C GLN A 266 -5.26 -3.45 19.45
N GLU A 267 -5.94 -4.04 20.44
CA GLU A 267 -6.26 -5.48 20.42
C GLU A 267 -7.16 -5.85 19.23
N LEU A 268 -8.15 -4.99 18.92
CA LEU A 268 -9.04 -5.18 17.78
C LEU A 268 -8.33 -4.93 16.44
N ALA A 269 -7.38 -4.00 16.39
CA ALA A 269 -6.55 -3.72 15.21
C ALA A 269 -5.63 -4.90 14.88
N ASP A 270 -4.98 -5.48 15.89
CA ASP A 270 -4.15 -6.67 15.73
C ASP A 270 -5.00 -7.85 15.24
N GLU A 271 -6.16 -8.12 15.87
CA GLU A 271 -7.07 -9.19 15.43
C GLU A 271 -7.55 -8.98 13.99
N SER A 272 -7.98 -7.76 13.65
CA SER A 272 -8.49 -7.42 12.31
C SER A 272 -7.42 -7.62 11.24
N TYR A 273 -6.17 -7.24 11.55
CA TYR A 273 -5.03 -7.42 10.68
C TYR A 273 -4.72 -8.90 10.42
N TYR A 274 -4.56 -9.73 11.47
CA TYR A 274 -4.23 -11.15 11.30
C TYR A 274 -5.37 -11.96 10.65
N LYS A 275 -6.62 -11.64 11.00
CA LYS A 275 -7.82 -12.31 10.45
C LYS A 275 -8.01 -12.04 8.97
N SER A 276 -7.86 -10.80 8.56
CA SER A 276 -7.99 -10.44 7.15
C SER A 276 -6.83 -10.99 6.33
N MET A 277 -5.62 -11.06 6.90
CA MET A 277 -4.48 -11.73 6.28
C MET A 277 -4.76 -13.22 6.06
N GLU A 278 -5.19 -13.94 7.11
CA GLU A 278 -5.53 -15.36 7.03
C GLU A 278 -6.63 -15.61 5.99
N ASP A 279 -7.72 -14.84 6.01
CA ASP A 279 -8.83 -15.01 5.06
C ASP A 279 -8.43 -14.65 3.62
N CYS A 280 -7.70 -13.55 3.39
CA CYS A 280 -7.19 -13.20 2.07
C CYS A 280 -6.28 -14.30 1.52
N TYR A 281 -5.38 -14.82 2.36
CA TYR A 281 -4.45 -15.89 2.00
C TYR A 281 -5.14 -17.20 1.64
N LEU A 282 -6.06 -17.67 2.48
CA LEU A 282 -6.83 -18.89 2.23
C LEU A 282 -7.63 -18.79 0.93
N ARG A 283 -8.26 -17.64 0.67
CA ARG A 283 -8.94 -17.36 -0.60
C ARG A 283 -7.97 -17.33 -1.77
N PHE A 284 -6.80 -16.73 -1.59
CA PHE A 284 -5.77 -16.62 -2.63
C PHE A 284 -5.35 -18.02 -3.07
N CYS A 285 -5.04 -18.88 -2.10
CA CYS A 285 -4.69 -20.27 -2.35
C CYS A 285 -5.79 -21.03 -3.10
N LYS A 286 -7.04 -20.94 -2.65
CA LYS A 286 -8.19 -21.55 -3.34
C LYS A 286 -8.33 -21.05 -4.78
N LYS A 287 -8.10 -19.75 -5.01
CA LYS A 287 -8.18 -19.14 -6.34
C LYS A 287 -7.06 -19.62 -7.26
N CYS A 288 -5.84 -19.77 -6.75
CA CYS A 288 -4.72 -20.36 -7.49
C CYS A 288 -5.01 -21.82 -7.87
N GLU A 289 -5.46 -22.63 -6.91
CA GLU A 289 -5.81 -24.04 -7.13
C GLU A 289 -6.92 -24.19 -8.18
N HIS A 290 -7.98 -23.38 -8.11
CA HIS A 290 -9.04 -23.37 -9.12
C HIS A 290 -8.55 -23.01 -10.53
N ARG A 291 -7.43 -22.28 -10.64
CA ARG A 291 -6.82 -21.89 -11.91
C ARG A 291 -5.70 -22.83 -12.37
N GLY A 292 -5.47 -23.92 -11.65
CA GLY A 292 -4.41 -24.86 -12.00
C GLY A 292 -3.00 -24.44 -11.56
N ILE A 293 -2.88 -23.42 -10.71
CA ILE A 293 -1.61 -22.92 -10.19
C ILE A 293 -1.32 -23.67 -8.89
N PHE A 294 -0.53 -24.74 -8.99
CA PHE A 294 -0.22 -25.63 -7.88
C PHE A 294 1.27 -25.59 -7.53
N SER A 295 1.58 -25.78 -6.25
CA SER A 295 2.96 -26.01 -5.82
C SER A 295 3.50 -27.31 -6.38
N ARG A 296 4.72 -27.27 -6.91
CA ARG A 296 5.48 -28.49 -7.20
C ARG A 296 5.87 -29.25 -5.93
N GLN A 297 5.95 -28.57 -4.78
CA GLN A 297 6.36 -29.17 -3.51
C GLN A 297 5.18 -29.82 -2.78
N THR A 298 4.05 -29.12 -2.68
CA THR A 298 2.93 -29.56 -1.84
C THR A 298 1.73 -30.09 -2.60
N GLY A 299 1.71 -30.01 -3.94
CA GLY A 299 0.56 -30.43 -4.77
C GLY A 299 -0.67 -29.51 -4.67
N ARG A 300 -0.57 -28.43 -3.89
CA ARG A 300 -1.57 -27.36 -3.71
C ARG A 300 -0.85 -26.02 -3.63
N HIS A 301 -1.52 -24.88 -3.77
CA HIS A 301 -0.79 -23.62 -3.57
C HIS A 301 -0.47 -23.40 -2.08
N SER A 302 0.75 -22.97 -1.76
CA SER A 302 1.21 -22.65 -0.41
C SER A 302 2.19 -21.48 -0.41
N LEU A 303 2.61 -21.05 0.77
CA LEU A 303 3.57 -19.96 0.97
C LEU A 303 4.95 -20.30 0.39
N TYR A 304 5.23 -21.58 0.12
CA TYR A 304 6.47 -22.03 -0.49
C TYR A 304 6.56 -21.66 -1.97
N ASP A 305 5.44 -21.31 -2.61
CA ASP A 305 5.39 -20.89 -4.01
C ASP A 305 5.64 -19.39 -4.21
N PHE A 306 5.85 -18.65 -3.12
CA PHE A 306 6.38 -17.30 -3.16
C PHE A 306 7.85 -17.33 -2.78
N ASP A 307 8.71 -16.68 -3.55
CA ASP A 307 10.11 -16.52 -3.19
C ASP A 307 10.25 -15.47 -2.09
N SER A 308 9.49 -14.37 -2.20
CA SER A 308 9.33 -13.34 -1.17
C SER A 308 7.86 -13.05 -0.85
N ILE A 309 7.58 -12.67 0.39
CA ILE A 309 6.23 -12.27 0.84
C ILE A 309 6.33 -10.93 1.55
N VAL A 310 5.62 -9.93 1.01
CA VAL A 310 5.54 -8.57 1.51
C VAL A 310 4.18 -8.36 2.17
N PHE A 311 4.21 -7.71 3.32
CA PHE A 311 3.01 -7.37 4.07
C PHE A 311 2.97 -5.86 4.29
N GLN A 312 1.76 -5.31 4.44
CA GLN A 312 1.56 -4.03 5.08
C GLN A 312 2.30 -4.03 6.43
N CYS A 313 3.17 -3.06 6.68
CA CYS A 313 4.06 -3.07 7.83
C CYS A 313 3.80 -1.87 8.75
N PRO A 314 2.91 -1.98 9.75
CA PRO A 314 2.82 -1.02 10.84
C PRO A 314 4.09 -1.04 11.71
N ASN A 315 4.62 -2.24 11.96
CA ASN A 315 5.93 -2.49 12.54
C ASN A 315 6.37 -3.92 12.19
N VAL A 316 7.67 -4.21 12.33
CA VAL A 316 8.25 -5.50 11.92
C VAL A 316 7.72 -6.66 12.74
N ARG A 317 7.46 -6.47 14.03
CA ARG A 317 6.91 -7.53 14.90
C ARG A 317 5.53 -8.00 14.44
N MET A 318 4.68 -7.09 13.96
CA MET A 318 3.39 -7.45 13.38
C MET A 318 3.55 -8.24 12.09
N VAL A 319 4.54 -7.92 11.24
CA VAL A 319 4.81 -8.67 10.01
C VAL A 319 5.32 -10.08 10.32
N GLU A 320 6.22 -10.24 11.28
CA GLU A 320 6.65 -11.57 11.77
C GLU A 320 5.47 -12.43 12.24
N THR A 321 4.54 -11.80 12.97
CA THR A 321 3.33 -12.48 13.47
C THR A 321 2.38 -12.82 12.31
N ALA A 322 2.21 -11.92 11.34
CA ALA A 322 1.40 -12.16 10.14
C ALA A 322 1.92 -13.37 9.36
N PHE A 323 3.24 -13.43 9.16
CA PHE A 323 3.89 -14.55 8.52
C PHE A 323 3.63 -15.86 9.26
N ALA A 324 3.74 -15.84 10.60
CA ALA A 324 3.45 -17.00 11.44
C ALA A 324 1.99 -17.47 11.32
N VAL A 325 1.04 -16.54 11.23
CA VAL A 325 -0.38 -16.84 10.99
C VAL A 325 -0.60 -17.40 9.59
N MET A 326 0.10 -16.90 8.56
CA MET A 326 0.02 -17.41 7.19
C MET A 326 0.52 -18.86 7.12
N TYR A 327 1.63 -19.13 7.79
CA TYR A 327 2.20 -20.47 7.93
C TYR A 327 1.23 -21.43 8.65
N TYR A 328 0.58 -20.96 9.71
CA TYR A 328 -0.45 -21.75 10.39
C TYR A 328 -1.68 -22.01 9.50
N ALA A 329 -2.14 -21.01 8.75
CA ALA A 329 -3.23 -21.18 7.79
C ALA A 329 -2.89 -22.27 6.76
N ASP A 330 -1.65 -22.29 6.29
CA ASP A 330 -1.15 -23.34 5.40
C ASP A 330 -1.07 -24.71 6.06
N TYR A 331 -0.60 -24.77 7.30
CA TYR A 331 -0.61 -25.99 8.10
C TYR A 331 -2.01 -26.56 8.26
N THR A 332 -3.04 -25.73 8.49
CA THR A 332 -4.42 -26.21 8.66
C THR A 332 -4.99 -26.85 7.39
N ARG A 333 -4.53 -26.42 6.21
CA ARG A 333 -4.88 -27.00 4.91
C ARG A 333 -4.07 -28.25 4.56
N ALA A 334 -2.98 -28.50 5.27
CA ALA A 334 -2.04 -29.56 4.94
C ALA A 334 -2.56 -30.96 5.28
N THR A 335 -2.28 -31.93 4.42
CA THR A 335 -2.46 -33.36 4.74
C THR A 335 -1.53 -33.79 5.88
N ALA A 336 -1.80 -34.93 6.53
CA ALA A 336 -0.93 -35.44 7.60
C ALA A 336 0.51 -35.66 7.14
N SER A 337 0.71 -36.09 5.89
CA SER A 337 2.03 -36.26 5.29
C SER A 337 2.74 -34.91 5.05
N GLU A 338 2.04 -33.92 4.49
CA GLU A 338 2.58 -32.57 4.32
C GLU A 338 2.95 -31.91 5.64
N LYS A 339 2.14 -32.07 6.69
CA LYS A 339 2.43 -31.55 8.03
C LYS A 339 3.76 -32.08 8.56
N ALA A 340 4.00 -33.38 8.41
CA ALA A 340 5.25 -34.01 8.83
C ALA A 340 6.46 -33.55 8.00
N ALA A 341 6.27 -33.33 6.68
CA ALA A 341 7.36 -32.99 5.76
C ALA A 341 7.74 -31.50 5.78
N TYR A 342 6.75 -30.60 5.76
CA TYR A 342 6.95 -29.17 5.51
C TYR A 342 6.68 -28.29 6.72
N TYR A 343 5.87 -28.76 7.68
CA TYR A 343 5.45 -27.97 8.82
C TYR A 343 5.91 -28.55 10.18
N PRO A 344 7.19 -28.90 10.36
CA PRO A 344 7.65 -29.53 11.58
C PRO A 344 7.49 -28.59 12.78
N GLY A 345 7.17 -29.16 13.94
CA GLY A 345 7.28 -28.44 15.21
C GLY A 345 6.14 -27.44 15.52
N ILE A 346 5.04 -27.40 14.75
CA ILE A 346 3.82 -26.77 15.25
C ILE A 346 3.27 -27.64 16.40
N ARG A 347 3.45 -27.14 17.63
CA ARG A 347 2.85 -27.70 18.86
C ARG A 347 1.71 -26.84 19.38
N ALA A 348 1.56 -25.63 18.83
CA ALA A 348 0.60 -24.65 19.27
C ALA A 348 -0.81 -25.02 18.76
N GLU A 349 -1.76 -25.21 19.68
CA GLU A 349 -3.18 -25.35 19.35
C GLU A 349 -3.84 -23.98 19.43
N ARG A 350 -4.59 -23.60 18.39
CA ARG A 350 -5.44 -22.41 18.42
C ARG A 350 -6.48 -22.57 19.54
N PRO A 351 -6.78 -21.53 20.34
CA PRO A 351 -7.80 -21.62 21.38
C PRO A 351 -9.15 -22.10 20.83
N LYS A 352 -9.74 -23.10 21.51
CA LYS A 352 -10.97 -23.78 21.06
C LYS A 352 -12.24 -22.96 21.33
N ASP A 353 -12.18 -21.97 22.21
CA ASP A 353 -13.32 -21.14 22.59
C ASP A 353 -13.64 -20.01 21.60
N GLY A 354 -12.77 -19.81 20.59
CA GLY A 354 -12.99 -18.88 19.48
C GLY A 354 -12.97 -17.40 19.85
N LYS A 355 -12.75 -17.06 21.13
CA LYS A 355 -12.76 -15.68 21.64
C LYS A 355 -11.45 -14.95 21.44
N ASP A 356 -10.34 -15.69 21.35
CA ASP A 356 -8.99 -15.14 21.14
C ASP A 356 -8.22 -15.98 20.11
N LEU A 357 -8.59 -15.83 18.82
CA LEU A 357 -8.01 -16.60 17.72
C LEU A 357 -6.50 -16.39 17.55
N TYR A 358 -5.98 -15.26 18.06
CA TYR A 358 -4.58 -14.84 17.96
C TYR A 358 -3.97 -14.60 19.33
N ALA A 359 -4.35 -15.43 20.32
CA ALA A 359 -3.86 -15.33 21.69
C ALA A 359 -2.35 -15.17 21.74
N LYS A 360 -1.87 -14.22 22.56
CA LYS A 360 -0.44 -13.82 22.61
C LYS A 360 0.52 -15.01 22.73
N LYS A 361 0.18 -16.00 23.56
CA LYS A 361 0.98 -17.22 23.71
C LYS A 361 1.03 -18.06 22.43
N PHE A 362 -0.11 -18.26 21.78
CA PHE A 362 -0.23 -19.04 20.54
C PHE A 362 0.59 -18.40 19.41
N VAL A 363 0.42 -17.09 19.18
CA VAL A 363 1.18 -16.40 18.11
C VAL A 363 2.67 -16.29 18.42
N ALA A 364 3.07 -16.16 19.69
CA ALA A 364 4.47 -16.15 20.08
C ALA A 364 5.16 -17.49 19.80
N GLU A 365 4.53 -18.61 20.16
CA GLU A 365 5.04 -19.96 19.87
C GLU A 365 5.16 -20.20 18.36
N LEU A 366 4.15 -19.80 17.57
CA LEU A 366 4.21 -19.90 16.11
C LEU A 366 5.35 -19.07 15.53
N THR A 367 5.52 -17.82 15.97
CA THR A 367 6.56 -16.91 15.49
C THR A 367 7.96 -17.48 15.72
N VAL A 368 8.18 -18.13 16.87
CA VAL A 368 9.44 -18.84 17.16
C VAL A 368 9.66 -19.98 16.17
N SER A 369 8.63 -20.79 15.90
CA SER A 369 8.72 -21.91 14.96
C SER A 369 8.94 -21.48 13.51
N THR A 370 8.48 -20.30 13.11
CA THR A 370 8.57 -19.81 11.71
C THR A 370 9.77 -18.91 11.44
N ARG A 371 10.56 -18.55 12.45
CA ARG A 371 11.63 -17.54 12.34
C ARG A 371 12.56 -17.74 11.13
N ARG A 372 13.11 -18.94 10.94
CA ARG A 372 14.03 -19.21 9.81
C ARG A 372 13.37 -19.03 8.45
N LEU A 373 12.09 -19.36 8.36
CA LEU A 373 11.35 -19.23 7.10
C LEU A 373 10.94 -17.78 6.85
N PHE A 374 10.59 -17.04 7.90
CA PHE A 374 10.42 -15.59 7.84
C PHE A 374 11.70 -14.88 7.39
N GLU A 375 12.85 -15.24 7.97
CA GLU A 375 14.17 -14.73 7.58
C GLU A 375 14.43 -14.95 6.08
N LYS A 376 14.05 -16.12 5.56
CA LYS A 376 14.21 -16.44 4.14
C LYS A 376 13.24 -15.69 3.21
N LYS A 377 11.96 -15.54 3.60
CA LYS A 377 10.89 -15.09 2.69
C LYS A 377 10.42 -13.65 2.89
N SER A 378 10.65 -13.05 4.05
CA SER A 378 10.03 -11.75 4.40
C SER A 378 10.96 -10.77 5.10
N LEU A 379 12.14 -11.19 5.61
CA LEU A 379 13.07 -10.26 6.26
C LEU A 379 13.58 -9.17 5.32
N THR A 380 13.87 -9.51 4.08
CA THR A 380 14.26 -8.54 3.03
C THR A 380 13.17 -7.51 2.79
N SER A 381 11.88 -7.89 2.90
CA SER A 381 10.75 -6.98 2.71
C SER A 381 10.58 -5.93 3.82
N VAL A 382 11.15 -6.14 5.02
CA VAL A 382 11.01 -5.20 6.13
C VAL A 382 12.25 -4.32 6.34
N ALA A 383 13.38 -4.63 5.70
CA ALA A 383 14.66 -3.97 5.94
C ALA A 383 14.59 -2.43 5.79
N LEU A 384 13.94 -1.94 4.73
CA LEU A 384 13.71 -0.51 4.54
C LEU A 384 12.79 0.08 5.62
N LEU A 385 11.71 -0.63 5.95
CA LEU A 385 10.68 -0.20 6.91
C LEU A 385 11.22 -0.06 8.34
N LYS A 386 12.21 -0.87 8.73
CA LYS A 386 12.96 -0.71 9.98
C LYS A 386 13.58 0.67 10.13
N ARG A 387 13.95 1.29 9.02
CA ARG A 387 14.71 2.54 8.95
C ARG A 387 13.87 3.77 8.65
N ILE A 388 12.60 3.61 8.31
CA ILE A 388 11.70 4.72 7.98
C ILE A 388 10.45 4.76 8.87
N GLY A 389 10.07 3.63 9.47
CA GLY A 389 8.86 3.49 10.26
C GLY A 389 7.60 3.16 9.43
N ASN A 390 6.42 3.36 10.00
CA ASN A 390 5.17 3.10 9.28
C ASN A 390 4.88 4.24 8.29
N VAL A 391 4.78 3.93 7.00
CA VAL A 391 4.48 4.92 5.95
C VAL A 391 3.10 4.73 5.34
N HIS A 392 2.18 4.17 6.15
CA HIS A 392 0.76 3.93 5.84
C HIS A 392 0.55 3.34 4.45
N THR A 393 -0.06 4.07 3.51
CA THR A 393 -0.42 3.55 2.18
C THR A 393 0.79 3.16 1.33
N ALA A 394 1.95 3.73 1.61
CA ALA A 394 3.19 3.41 0.92
C ALA A 394 3.88 2.15 1.49
N SER A 395 3.47 1.64 2.65
CA SER A 395 4.24 0.64 3.42
C SER A 395 4.44 -0.67 2.65
N VAL A 396 3.38 -1.21 2.04
CA VAL A 396 3.49 -2.44 1.26
C VAL A 396 4.40 -2.27 0.03
N PHE A 397 4.41 -1.09 -0.59
CA PHE A 397 5.29 -0.81 -1.73
C PHE A 397 6.73 -0.49 -1.30
N ALA A 398 6.92 0.09 -0.11
CA ALA A 398 8.23 0.22 0.50
C ALA A 398 8.81 -1.18 0.76
N GLY A 399 7.98 -2.14 1.18
CA GLY A 399 8.41 -3.52 1.34
C GLY A 399 8.76 -4.21 0.02
N LEU A 400 8.03 -3.93 -1.06
CA LEU A 400 8.40 -4.37 -2.41
C LEU A 400 9.76 -3.80 -2.84
N ILE A 401 9.96 -2.48 -2.69
CA ILE A 401 11.25 -1.83 -2.98
C ILE A 401 12.36 -2.44 -2.12
N SER A 402 12.08 -2.72 -0.85
CA SER A 402 13.03 -3.34 0.08
C SER A 402 13.51 -4.70 -0.45
N VAL A 403 12.63 -5.54 -1.01
CA VAL A 403 13.04 -6.79 -1.67
C VAL A 403 13.95 -6.49 -2.87
N LEU A 404 13.56 -5.56 -3.74
CA LEU A 404 14.31 -5.25 -4.97
C LEU A 404 15.74 -4.73 -4.71
N ILE A 405 15.95 -3.97 -3.63
CA ILE A 405 17.27 -3.37 -3.32
C ILE A 405 18.13 -4.21 -2.37
N THR A 406 17.58 -5.29 -1.80
CA THR A 406 18.31 -6.17 -0.85
C THR A 406 18.59 -7.55 -1.42
N THR A 407 17.85 -7.98 -2.44
CA THR A 407 18.09 -9.24 -3.16
C THR A 407 19.02 -8.98 -4.36
N GLN A 408 19.90 -9.93 -4.66
CA GLN A 408 20.78 -9.82 -5.83
C GLN A 408 19.96 -9.88 -7.13
N PRO A 409 20.30 -9.10 -8.17
CA PRO A 409 19.54 -9.06 -9.43
C PRO A 409 19.30 -10.44 -10.07
N GLU A 410 20.29 -11.32 -10.02
CA GLU A 410 20.21 -12.69 -10.55
C GLU A 410 19.19 -13.56 -9.82
N ASP A 411 18.98 -13.32 -8.52
CA ASP A 411 18.01 -14.04 -7.69
C ASP A 411 16.59 -13.49 -7.85
N LEU A 412 16.43 -12.33 -8.51
CA LEU A 412 15.14 -11.70 -8.80
C LEU A 412 14.51 -12.19 -10.11
N ILE A 413 15.26 -12.82 -11.01
CA ILE A 413 14.70 -13.33 -12.27
C ILE A 413 13.68 -14.44 -11.98
N SER A 414 12.50 -14.34 -12.59
CA SER A 414 11.36 -15.26 -12.36
C SER A 414 10.87 -15.32 -10.91
N HIS A 415 11.28 -14.38 -10.07
CA HIS A 415 10.96 -14.37 -8.65
C HIS A 415 9.49 -13.99 -8.45
N ARG A 416 8.77 -14.79 -7.65
CA ARG A 416 7.36 -14.57 -7.39
C ARG A 416 7.15 -13.96 -6.01
N ILE A 417 6.58 -12.76 -5.98
CA ILE A 417 6.39 -11.97 -4.76
C ILE A 417 4.91 -11.95 -4.37
N GLY A 418 4.59 -12.50 -3.20
CA GLY A 418 3.26 -12.36 -2.59
C GLY A 418 3.10 -11.02 -1.91
N ILE A 419 1.99 -10.32 -2.14
CA ILE A 419 1.71 -9.00 -1.56
C ILE A 419 0.42 -9.04 -0.74
N PHE A 420 0.50 -8.68 0.54
CA PHE A 420 -0.66 -8.49 1.41
C PHE A 420 -0.78 -7.02 1.84
N GLY A 421 -1.80 -6.32 1.35
CA GLY A 421 -2.13 -4.96 1.76
C GLY A 421 -3.30 -4.92 2.74
N TYR A 422 -3.24 -4.02 3.72
CA TYR A 422 -4.25 -3.87 4.77
C TYR A 422 -4.49 -2.40 5.09
N GLY A 423 -5.72 -2.05 5.44
CA GLY A 423 -6.08 -0.79 6.08
C GLY A 423 -7.21 -1.00 7.08
N ASN A 424 -7.13 -0.30 8.22
CA ASN A 424 -8.14 -0.32 9.27
C ASN A 424 -9.52 0.16 8.78
N GLY A 425 -10.59 -0.23 9.49
CA GLY A 425 -11.98 0.11 9.16
C GLY A 425 -12.89 -1.02 8.63
N MET A 426 -12.47 -2.11 7.98
CA MET A 426 -11.18 -2.49 7.41
C MET A 426 -11.37 -3.03 5.99
N THR A 427 -10.31 -2.93 5.19
CA THR A 427 -10.19 -3.60 3.89
C THR A 427 -8.76 -4.12 3.71
N ALA A 428 -8.64 -5.34 3.20
CA ALA A 428 -7.37 -5.96 2.89
C ALA A 428 -7.46 -6.74 1.59
N SER A 429 -6.33 -6.86 0.90
CA SER A 429 -6.22 -7.70 -0.29
C SER A 429 -4.89 -8.43 -0.36
N MET A 430 -4.93 -9.63 -0.94
CA MET A 430 -3.74 -10.35 -1.35
C MET A 430 -3.69 -10.49 -2.88
N PHE A 431 -2.51 -10.27 -3.44
CA PHE A 431 -2.20 -10.46 -4.85
C PHE A 431 -0.73 -10.87 -5.00
N ALA A 432 -0.28 -11.11 -6.22
CA ALA A 432 1.10 -11.51 -6.49
C ALA A 432 1.70 -10.73 -7.66
N ILE A 433 3.02 -10.61 -7.63
CA ILE A 433 3.85 -9.99 -8.67
C ILE A 433 4.88 -11.01 -9.13
N ASP A 434 4.93 -11.26 -10.43
CA ASP A 434 5.98 -12.05 -11.05
C ASP A 434 7.04 -11.13 -11.64
N ILE A 435 8.31 -11.38 -11.33
CA ILE A 435 9.41 -10.68 -11.99
C ILE A 435 9.70 -11.33 -13.34
N SER A 436 9.81 -10.49 -14.37
CA SER A 436 10.08 -10.87 -15.75
C SER A 436 11.35 -11.71 -15.88
N GLU A 437 11.35 -12.61 -16.86
CA GLU A 437 12.53 -13.36 -17.27
C GLU A 437 13.54 -12.49 -18.05
N ASP A 438 13.13 -11.30 -18.50
CA ASP A 438 13.95 -10.35 -19.24
C ASP A 438 14.84 -9.51 -18.30
N PRO A 439 16.16 -9.78 -18.23
CA PRO A 439 17.05 -9.06 -17.34
C PRO A 439 17.21 -7.58 -17.69
N ASP A 440 17.03 -7.18 -18.95
CA ASP A 440 17.25 -5.80 -19.39
C ASP A 440 16.20 -4.85 -18.83
N THR A 441 14.93 -5.29 -18.84
CA THR A 441 13.83 -4.51 -18.25
C THR A 441 13.95 -4.41 -16.73
N LEU A 442 14.38 -5.50 -16.08
CA LEU A 442 14.62 -5.52 -14.64
C LEU A 442 15.79 -4.62 -14.25
N ASN A 443 16.94 -4.73 -14.94
CA ASN A 443 18.12 -3.92 -14.67
C ASN A 443 17.82 -2.42 -14.79
N ARG A 444 17.05 -2.00 -15.80
CA ARG A 444 16.62 -0.60 -15.95
C ARG A 444 15.80 -0.12 -14.75
N LEU A 445 14.92 -0.96 -14.21
CA LEU A 445 14.16 -0.62 -13.01
C LEU A 445 15.09 -0.50 -11.80
N LEU A 446 15.99 -1.46 -11.59
CA LEU A 446 16.92 -1.50 -10.47
C LEU A 446 17.89 -0.30 -10.49
N GLU A 447 18.40 0.10 -11.66
CA GLU A 447 19.23 1.29 -11.83
C GLU A 447 18.52 2.58 -11.41
N GLY A 448 17.21 2.69 -11.66
CA GLY A 448 16.41 3.85 -11.27
C GLY A 448 16.31 4.06 -9.76
N ILE A 449 16.44 2.97 -8.99
CA ILE A 449 16.33 2.94 -7.53
C ILE A 449 17.64 2.65 -6.80
N ALA A 450 18.76 2.54 -7.52
CA ALA A 450 20.07 2.21 -6.95
C ALA A 450 20.57 3.27 -5.93
N ASP A 451 20.06 4.49 -6.00
CA ASP A 451 20.43 5.59 -5.11
C ASP A 451 19.68 5.59 -3.76
N ILE A 452 18.67 4.72 -3.57
CA ILE A 452 17.83 4.72 -2.36
C ILE A 452 18.66 4.51 -1.09
N ASN A 453 19.61 3.56 -1.08
CA ASN A 453 20.44 3.30 0.10
C ASN A 453 21.32 4.51 0.45
N ALA A 454 21.98 5.11 -0.55
CA ALA A 454 22.78 6.31 -0.36
C ALA A 454 21.92 7.49 0.15
N ARG A 455 20.68 7.59 -0.34
CA ARG A 455 19.71 8.56 0.15
C ARG A 455 19.27 8.27 1.58
N LEU A 456 19.16 7.04 2.03
CA LEU A 456 18.82 6.76 3.44
C LEU A 456 19.97 7.11 4.37
N GLU A 457 21.21 6.80 3.97
CA GLU A 457 22.42 7.14 4.74
C GLU A 457 22.66 8.65 4.83
N GLY A 458 22.33 9.40 3.76
CA GLY A 458 22.49 10.85 3.74
C GLY A 458 21.44 11.62 4.56
N ARG A 459 20.58 10.96 5.34
CA ARG A 459 19.58 11.64 6.18
C ARG A 459 20.25 12.24 7.41
N LYS A 460 19.63 13.29 7.95
CA LYS A 460 20.07 13.99 9.15
C LYS A 460 19.36 13.41 10.37
N LYS A 461 20.14 12.82 11.27
CA LYS A 461 19.67 12.42 12.60
C LYS A 461 19.34 13.65 13.44
N LEU A 462 18.16 13.68 14.06
CA LEU A 462 17.79 14.61 15.11
C LEU A 462 17.67 13.88 16.45
N THR A 463 17.85 14.63 17.54
CA THR A 463 17.65 14.12 18.88
C THR A 463 16.15 13.96 19.18
N PRO A 464 15.76 13.07 20.11
CA PRO A 464 14.35 12.87 20.48
C PRO A 464 13.61 14.15 20.91
N ASP A 465 14.26 15.08 21.63
CA ASP A 465 13.66 16.37 22.02
C ASP A 465 13.30 17.23 20.79
N LYS A 466 14.18 17.26 19.79
CA LYS A 466 13.94 17.99 18.53
C LYS A 466 12.86 17.33 17.69
N PHE A 467 12.81 16.00 17.67
CA PHE A 467 11.73 15.25 17.02
C PHE A 467 10.37 15.60 17.64
N VAL A 468 10.26 15.58 18.98
CA VAL A 468 9.01 15.93 19.69
C VAL A 468 8.63 17.39 19.44
N GLU A 469 9.59 18.33 19.51
CA GLU A 469 9.36 19.74 19.20
C GLU A 469 8.76 19.93 17.78
N MET A 470 9.27 19.18 16.80
CA MET A 470 8.81 19.26 15.42
C MET A 470 7.41 18.66 15.24
N ILE A 471 7.07 17.58 15.94
CA ILE A 471 5.71 17.01 15.95
C ILE A 471 4.73 18.03 16.54
N GLU A 472 5.04 18.61 17.70
CA GLU A 472 4.16 19.59 18.35
C GLU A 472 3.98 20.85 17.48
N ARG A 473 5.03 21.28 16.78
CA ARG A 473 4.95 22.38 15.81
C ARG A 473 4.06 22.01 14.63
N ARG A 474 4.14 20.76 14.14
CA ARG A 474 3.28 20.26 13.06
C ARG A 474 1.83 20.23 13.49
N GLU A 475 1.50 19.75 14.68
CA GLU A 475 0.13 19.75 15.20
C GLU A 475 -0.49 21.15 15.16
N LYS A 476 0.26 22.15 15.64
CA LYS A 476 -0.19 23.55 15.68
C LYS A 476 -0.35 24.17 14.29
N SER A 477 0.44 23.75 13.32
CA SER A 477 0.45 24.31 11.95
C SER A 477 -0.47 23.58 10.98
N SER A 478 -0.85 22.33 11.26
CA SER A 478 -1.54 21.45 10.30
C SER A 478 -2.87 21.98 9.78
N PHE A 479 -3.57 22.78 10.61
CA PHE A 479 -4.84 23.42 10.27
C PHE A 479 -4.75 24.96 10.31
N ALA A 480 -3.53 25.51 10.38
CA ALA A 480 -3.33 26.96 10.50
C ALA A 480 -3.42 27.67 9.14
N ALA A 481 -4.10 28.81 9.13
CA ALA A 481 -4.16 29.73 7.99
C ALA A 481 -4.31 31.18 8.50
N PRO A 482 -3.49 32.14 8.02
CA PRO A 482 -2.33 31.94 7.16
C PRO A 482 -1.19 31.21 7.89
N PHE A 483 -0.34 30.53 7.14
CA PHE A 483 0.84 29.83 7.67
C PHE A 483 2.02 29.93 6.69
N ARG A 484 3.23 30.06 7.24
CA ARG A 484 4.49 29.92 6.49
C ARG A 484 5.40 29.00 7.29
N PRO A 485 6.00 27.98 6.67
CA PRO A 485 7.00 27.14 7.33
C PRO A 485 8.16 27.97 7.89
N LEU A 486 8.69 27.52 9.03
CA LEU A 486 9.80 28.15 9.73
C LEU A 486 11.15 27.60 9.26
N ASP A 487 11.19 26.34 8.82
CA ASP A 487 12.44 25.73 8.38
C ASP A 487 12.92 26.33 7.04
N ASN A 488 14.24 26.33 6.84
CA ASN A 488 14.84 26.86 5.62
C ASN A 488 14.82 25.79 4.51
N PRO A 489 14.32 26.09 3.30
CA PRO A 489 14.35 25.17 2.16
C PRO A 489 15.75 24.61 1.83
N SER A 490 16.83 25.32 2.19
CA SER A 490 18.20 24.83 2.03
C SER A 490 18.54 23.57 2.85
N SER A 491 17.68 23.18 3.80
CA SER A 491 17.79 21.94 4.56
C SER A 491 17.28 20.70 3.80
N LEU A 492 16.51 20.93 2.73
CA LEU A 492 15.97 19.88 1.87
C LEU A 492 17.02 19.40 0.87
N ARG A 493 16.74 18.26 0.23
CA ARG A 493 17.58 17.76 -0.85
C ARG A 493 17.22 18.45 -2.17
N PRO A 494 18.19 18.69 -3.06
CA PRO A 494 17.88 19.16 -4.41
C PRO A 494 16.87 18.25 -5.10
N GLY A 495 15.85 18.84 -5.70
CA GLY A 495 14.71 18.17 -6.32
C GLY A 495 13.46 18.07 -5.45
N THR A 496 13.57 18.28 -4.13
CA THR A 496 12.41 18.21 -3.22
C THR A 496 11.41 19.34 -3.47
N TRP A 497 10.15 18.97 -3.65
CA TRP A 497 9.02 19.90 -3.59
C TRP A 497 8.62 20.16 -2.14
N TYR A 498 8.33 21.41 -1.82
CA TYR A 498 8.06 21.85 -0.46
C TYR A 498 6.95 22.90 -0.41
N LEU A 499 6.26 22.97 0.73
CA LEU A 499 5.25 23.96 1.05
C LEU A 499 5.93 25.32 1.29
N GLU A 500 5.63 26.31 0.46
CA GLU A 500 6.15 27.67 0.63
C GLU A 500 5.26 28.49 1.58
N SER A 501 3.94 28.34 1.45
CA SER A 501 2.97 29.09 2.25
C SER A 501 1.57 28.52 2.14
N VAL A 502 0.76 28.80 3.16
CA VAL A 502 -0.69 28.67 3.18
C VAL A 502 -1.28 30.07 3.43
N ASP A 503 -2.15 30.54 2.54
CA ASP A 503 -2.77 31.85 2.74
C ASP A 503 -4.01 31.79 3.66
N SER A 504 -4.64 32.94 3.92
CA SER A 504 -5.82 33.04 4.79
C SER A 504 -7.06 32.30 4.24
N MET A 505 -7.04 31.85 2.98
CA MET A 505 -8.08 31.04 2.36
C MET A 505 -7.67 29.56 2.30
N HIS A 506 -6.63 29.15 3.04
CA HIS A 506 -6.09 27.79 3.07
C HIS A 506 -5.48 27.31 1.74
N ARG A 507 -5.21 28.22 0.79
CA ARG A 507 -4.58 27.84 -0.49
C ARG A 507 -3.09 27.61 -0.25
N ARG A 508 -2.64 26.40 -0.58
CA ARG A 508 -1.24 25.96 -0.45
C ARG A 508 -0.45 26.30 -1.71
N VAL A 509 0.74 26.87 -1.53
CA VAL A 509 1.70 27.15 -2.61
C VAL A 509 2.92 26.26 -2.43
N TYR A 510 3.33 25.59 -3.49
CA TYR A 510 4.50 24.70 -3.49
C TYR A 510 5.61 25.23 -4.39
N LYS A 511 6.86 24.94 -4.04
CA LYS A 511 8.05 25.24 -4.84
C LYS A 511 9.00 24.04 -4.82
N GLN A 512 9.92 23.99 -5.79
CA GLN A 512 11.00 23.00 -5.83
C GLN A 512 12.29 23.61 -5.31
N PHE A 513 12.94 22.95 -4.35
CA PHE A 513 14.28 23.30 -3.90
C PHE A 513 15.32 22.64 -4.81
N GLY A 514 16.21 23.43 -5.41
CA GLY A 514 17.24 22.91 -6.33
C GLY A 514 16.65 22.29 -7.61
N LYS A 515 17.45 21.49 -8.31
CA LYS A 515 17.02 20.73 -9.50
C LYS A 515 17.29 19.24 -9.29
N ILE A 516 16.41 18.40 -9.83
CA ILE A 516 16.64 16.96 -9.92
C ILE A 516 17.79 16.73 -10.92
N GLN A 517 18.81 15.97 -10.51
CA GLN A 517 19.84 15.53 -11.45
C GLN A 517 19.29 14.36 -12.27
N ARG A 518 19.39 14.46 -13.59
CA ARG A 518 19.00 13.36 -14.48
C ARG A 518 20.06 12.26 -14.38
N LEU A 519 19.63 11.01 -14.20
CA LEU A 519 20.52 9.87 -14.41
C LEU A 519 20.84 9.79 -15.90
N THR A 520 22.12 9.84 -16.27
CA THR A 520 22.58 9.39 -17.58
C THR A 520 22.72 7.88 -17.51
N PHE A 521 21.66 7.15 -17.82
CA PHE A 521 21.78 5.72 -18.07
C PHE A 521 22.74 5.52 -19.25
N GLN A 522 23.77 4.69 -19.09
CA GLN A 522 24.55 4.25 -20.23
C GLN A 522 23.62 3.37 -21.09
N ASN A 523 23.25 3.86 -22.29
CA ASN A 523 22.46 3.16 -23.31
C ASN A 523 20.94 2.98 -23.09
N ALA A 524 20.28 3.59 -22.09
CA ALA A 524 18.81 3.49 -22.00
C ALA A 524 18.12 4.50 -22.93
N ALA A 525 17.40 4.01 -23.93
CA ALA A 525 16.43 4.82 -24.67
C ALA A 525 15.35 5.33 -23.69
N PRO A 526 14.82 6.57 -23.86
CA PRO A 526 13.68 7.05 -23.10
C PRO A 526 12.51 6.06 -23.20
N PHE A 527 11.62 6.02 -22.19
CA PHE A 527 10.33 5.33 -22.35
C PHE A 527 9.57 5.97 -23.53
N CYS A 528 9.69 5.37 -24.71
CA CYS A 528 9.09 5.85 -25.95
C CYS A 528 8.12 4.81 -26.51
N GLN A 529 6.95 5.27 -26.96
CA GLN A 529 5.89 4.45 -27.55
C GLN A 529 6.34 3.61 -28.75
N SER A 530 7.46 3.97 -29.41
CA SER A 530 7.97 3.22 -30.55
C SER A 530 8.25 1.75 -30.23
N ASN A 531 8.52 1.38 -28.97
CA ASN A 531 8.70 -0.03 -28.61
C ASN A 531 7.35 -0.74 -28.38
N VAL A 532 6.35 -0.09 -27.79
CA VAL A 532 5.06 -0.71 -27.45
C VAL A 532 4.18 -0.94 -28.70
N TRP A 533 4.06 0.04 -29.59
CA TRP A 533 3.26 -0.11 -30.82
C TRP A 533 3.94 -0.97 -31.89
N THR A 534 5.28 -0.97 -31.95
CA THR A 534 6.04 -1.82 -32.87
C THR A 534 6.02 -3.28 -32.41
N LEU A 535 6.02 -3.54 -31.10
CA LEU A 535 5.81 -4.89 -30.53
C LEU A 535 4.38 -5.42 -30.79
N LEU A 536 3.37 -4.56 -30.70
CA LEU A 536 1.98 -4.93 -31.03
C LEU A 536 1.80 -5.19 -32.53
N LYS A 537 2.40 -4.38 -33.41
CA LYS A 537 2.37 -4.59 -34.87
C LYS A 537 3.15 -5.84 -35.33
N HIS A 538 4.35 -6.07 -34.81
CA HIS A 538 5.17 -7.21 -35.25
C HIS A 538 4.59 -8.58 -34.85
N ARG A 539 3.77 -8.67 -33.80
CA ARG A 539 3.05 -9.91 -33.47
C ARG A 539 1.73 -10.10 -34.23
N GLU A 540 1.03 -9.03 -34.61
CA GLU A 540 -0.10 -9.14 -35.54
C GLU A 540 0.37 -9.58 -36.94
N GLU A 541 1.52 -9.10 -37.41
CA GLU A 541 2.11 -9.49 -38.69
C GLU A 541 2.77 -10.89 -38.66
N GLY A 542 3.24 -11.36 -37.49
CA GLY A 542 3.89 -12.67 -37.32
C GLY A 542 2.94 -13.87 -37.25
N SER A 543 1.62 -13.67 -37.31
CA SER A 543 0.62 -14.76 -37.27
C SER A 543 0.01 -15.13 -38.63
N ASN A 544 0.46 -14.48 -39.71
CA ASN A 544 0.04 -14.76 -41.09
C ASN A 544 1.13 -15.44 -41.94
N ALA A 545 1.95 -16.30 -41.33
CA ALA A 545 2.75 -17.25 -42.09
C ALA A 545 1.87 -18.48 -42.41
N GLU A 546 1.21 -18.44 -43.57
CA GLU A 546 0.60 -19.64 -44.16
C GLU A 546 1.68 -20.73 -44.37
N PRO A 547 1.38 -22.01 -44.11
CA PRO A 547 2.29 -23.09 -44.40
C PRO A 547 2.35 -23.31 -45.92
N GLN A 548 3.54 -23.20 -46.51
CA GLN A 548 3.88 -23.86 -47.78
C GLN A 548 4.76 -25.07 -47.52
#